data_AF-A0A7C4VDQ5-F1
#
_entry.id   AF-A0A7C4VDQ5-F1
#
_cell.length_a   1.000
_cell.length_b   1.000
_cell.length_c   1.000
_cell.angle_alpha   90.00
_cell.angle_beta   90.00
_cell.angle_gamma   90.00
#
_symmetry.space_group_name_H-M   'P 1'
#
loop_
_entity.id
_entity.type
_entity.pdbx_description
1 polymer ?
#
loop_
_entity_poly.entity_id
_entity_poly.type
_entity_poly.pdbx_seq_one_letter_code
_entity_poly.pdbx_strand_id
1 'polypeptide(L)'
;MVTLPYKLTIKSRTVEIRRLGIKVRTYENAKVFLGGTAGRGSGHWAADDFKECIESPEEVTYFSGNNEGVAIAAHGSHVHVIFRRGSDSVNASNTVAAEATLLMFIEELQRKGVVLELEKG
;
A
#
# COMPACT_ATOMS: atom_id res chain seq x y z
N MET A 1 9.77 -8.76 -1.38
CA MET A 1 8.47 -8.19 -1.02
C MET A 1 7.38 -9.19 -1.39
N VAL A 2 6.20 -9.11 -0.77
CA VAL A 2 5.07 -9.98 -1.09
C VAL A 2 4.00 -9.15 -1.79
N THR A 3 3.60 -9.60 -2.98
CA THR A 3 2.37 -9.16 -3.64
C THR A 3 1.25 -10.09 -3.21
N LEU A 4 0.16 -9.53 -2.72
CA LEU A 4 -1.03 -10.29 -2.32
C LEU A 4 -2.11 -10.12 -3.39
N PRO A 5 -2.79 -11.21 -3.82
CA PRO A 5 -3.87 -11.16 -4.80
C PRO A 5 -5.15 -10.68 -4.13
N TYR A 6 -5.18 -9.40 -3.74
CA TYR A 6 -6.37 -8.75 -3.20
C TYR A 6 -6.70 -7.51 -3.99
N LYS A 7 -7.99 -7.27 -4.17
CA LYS A 7 -8.52 -5.99 -4.59
C LYS A 7 -8.95 -5.19 -3.37
N LEU A 8 -8.33 -4.02 -3.17
CA LEU A 8 -8.71 -3.07 -2.13
C LEU A 8 -9.50 -1.92 -2.75
N THR A 9 -10.81 -1.88 -2.50
CA THR A 9 -11.71 -0.83 -2.98
C THR A 9 -11.96 0.18 -1.87
N ILE A 10 -11.56 1.44 -2.08
CA ILE A 10 -11.74 2.50 -1.08
C ILE A 10 -12.96 3.34 -1.48
N LYS A 11 -13.98 3.37 -0.61
CA LYS A 11 -15.24 4.10 -0.85
C LYS A 11 -15.21 5.51 -0.24
N SER A 12 -14.45 5.71 0.82
CA SER A 12 -14.24 7.05 1.40
C SER A 12 -13.45 7.96 0.46
N ARG A 13 -13.77 9.26 0.47
CA ARG A 13 -13.00 10.23 -0.32
C ARG A 13 -11.63 10.45 0.30
N THR A 14 -10.60 10.65 -0.53
CA THR A 14 -9.23 10.91 -0.07
C THR A 14 -9.14 12.06 0.95
N VAL A 15 -9.95 13.11 0.78
CA VAL A 15 -10.01 14.24 1.73
C VAL A 15 -10.54 13.85 3.11
N GLU A 16 -11.50 12.92 3.19
CA GLU A 16 -12.04 12.42 4.45
C GLU A 16 -11.01 11.57 5.16
N ILE A 17 -10.34 10.67 4.43
CA ILE A 17 -9.26 9.83 4.95
C ILE A 17 -8.14 10.70 5.53
N ARG A 18 -7.74 11.77 4.83
CA ARG A 18 -6.70 12.70 5.31
C ARG A 18 -7.13 13.48 6.56
N ARG A 19 -8.41 13.83 6.71
CA ARG A 19 -8.94 14.48 7.92
C ARG A 19 -8.86 13.59 9.16
N LEU A 20 -8.81 12.27 8.98
CA LEU A 20 -8.58 11.29 10.04
C LEU A 20 -7.08 11.14 10.40
N GLY A 21 -6.22 11.99 9.85
CA GLY A 21 -4.77 11.95 10.06
C GLY A 21 -4.06 10.83 9.29
N ILE A 22 -4.75 10.14 8.38
CA ILE A 22 -4.20 9.05 7.59
C ILE A 22 -3.51 9.64 6.34
N LYS A 23 -2.24 9.28 6.16
CA LYS A 23 -1.46 9.71 4.99
C LYS A 23 -1.76 8.82 3.79
N VAL A 24 -2.60 9.30 2.89
CA VAL A 24 -2.98 8.62 1.66
C VAL A 24 -2.73 9.49 0.41
N ARG A 25 -2.26 8.86 -0.66
CA ARG A 25 -2.04 9.46 -1.97
C ARG A 25 -2.49 8.50 -3.07
N THR A 26 -3.00 9.04 -4.16
CA THR A 26 -3.35 8.29 -5.36
C THR A 26 -2.44 8.74 -6.48
N TYR A 27 -1.99 7.78 -7.29
CA TYR A 27 -1.14 8.00 -8.45
C TYR A 27 -1.81 7.38 -9.66
N GLU A 28 -1.62 7.99 -10.82
CA GLU A 28 -2.23 7.56 -12.08
C GLU A 28 -1.94 6.09 -12.40
N ASN A 29 -0.72 5.62 -12.13
CA ASN A 29 -0.30 4.24 -12.33
C ASN A 29 0.98 3.91 -11.56
N ALA A 30 1.40 2.64 -11.64
CA ALA A 30 2.61 2.14 -11.01
C ALA A 30 3.89 2.88 -11.46
N LYS A 31 4.02 3.27 -12.73
CA LYS A 31 5.18 4.05 -13.21
C LYS A 31 5.27 5.41 -12.55
N VAL A 32 4.16 6.14 -12.46
CA VAL A 32 4.12 7.46 -11.82
C VAL A 32 4.39 7.33 -10.31
N PHE A 33 3.78 6.32 -9.67
CA PHE A 33 4.02 6.02 -8.27
C PHE A 33 5.52 5.76 -7.98
N LEU A 34 6.14 4.89 -8.78
CA LEU A 34 7.55 4.59 -8.66
C LEU A 34 8.41 5.77 -9.06
N GLY A 35 8.09 6.55 -10.09
CA GLY A 35 8.83 7.77 -10.43
C GLY A 35 8.89 8.79 -9.28
N GLY A 36 7.82 8.89 -8.48
CA GLY A 36 7.78 9.75 -7.29
C GLY A 36 8.44 9.19 -6.03
N THR A 37 8.68 7.87 -5.99
CA THR A 37 9.21 7.13 -4.84
C THR A 37 10.60 6.52 -5.06
N ALA A 38 11.02 6.39 -6.31
CA ALA A 38 12.30 5.84 -6.75
C ALA A 38 13.45 6.76 -6.35
N GLY A 39 14.59 6.15 -6.00
CA GLY A 39 15.81 6.88 -5.63
C GLY A 39 15.84 7.39 -4.19
N ARG A 40 14.83 7.10 -3.37
CA ARG A 40 14.80 7.55 -1.96
C ARG A 40 15.51 6.62 -0.97
N GLY A 41 16.26 5.62 -1.44
CA GLY A 41 17.10 4.72 -0.62
C GLY A 41 16.41 3.46 -0.11
N SER A 42 17.10 2.69 0.74
CA SER A 42 16.54 1.53 1.46
C SER A 42 15.35 1.98 2.30
N GLY A 43 14.15 1.49 2.02
CA GLY A 43 12.91 2.05 2.60
C GLY A 43 11.74 2.20 1.62
N HIS A 44 12.02 2.06 0.33
CA HIS A 44 11.16 2.44 -0.77
C HIS A 44 10.86 1.28 -1.72
N TRP A 45 9.76 1.42 -2.47
CA TRP A 45 9.30 0.47 -3.47
C TRP A 45 10.32 0.38 -4.62
N ALA A 46 10.71 -0.82 -5.01
CA ALA A 46 11.54 -1.08 -6.18
C ALA A 46 10.68 -1.25 -7.45
N ALA A 47 11.28 -1.12 -8.63
CA ALA A 47 10.56 -1.44 -9.88
C ALA A 47 10.15 -2.91 -9.94
N ASP A 48 11.02 -3.81 -9.45
CA ASP A 48 10.78 -5.24 -9.42
C ASP A 48 9.56 -5.64 -8.55
N ASP A 49 9.22 -4.81 -7.57
CA ASP A 49 8.06 -4.99 -6.69
C ASP A 49 6.73 -4.85 -7.45
N PHE A 50 6.74 -4.10 -8.55
CA PHE A 50 5.58 -3.84 -9.41
C PHE A 50 5.75 -4.50 -10.79
N LYS A 51 6.74 -5.37 -11.00
CA LYS A 51 7.06 -5.92 -12.33
C LYS A 51 5.84 -6.51 -13.08
N GLU A 52 4.88 -7.07 -12.34
CA GLU A 52 3.68 -7.72 -12.88
C GLU A 52 2.60 -6.72 -13.30
N CYS A 53 2.65 -5.50 -12.78
CA CYS A 53 1.63 -4.47 -12.96
C CYS A 53 2.19 -3.11 -13.38
N ILE A 54 3.48 -3.01 -13.65
CA ILE A 54 4.18 -1.75 -13.97
C ILE A 54 3.62 -1.08 -15.22
N GLU A 55 3.15 -1.86 -16.19
CA GLU A 55 2.54 -1.39 -17.43
C GLU A 55 1.02 -1.20 -17.33
N SER A 56 0.41 -1.52 -16.19
CA SER A 56 -1.03 -1.37 -16.00
C SER A 56 -1.43 0.11 -15.97
N PRO A 57 -2.57 0.48 -16.59
CA PRO A 57 -3.14 1.82 -16.48
C PRO A 57 -3.90 2.05 -15.17
N GLU A 58 -3.99 1.06 -14.28
CA GLU A 58 -4.75 1.19 -13.04
C GLU A 58 -4.06 2.10 -12.03
N GLU A 59 -4.87 2.87 -11.30
CA GLU A 59 -4.35 3.78 -10.28
C GLU A 59 -3.71 3.01 -9.12
N VAL A 60 -2.65 3.60 -8.54
CA VAL A 60 -2.08 3.15 -7.26
C VAL A 60 -2.62 4.02 -6.15
N THR A 61 -3.33 3.44 -5.19
CA THR A 61 -3.60 4.09 -3.91
C THR A 61 -2.57 3.66 -2.87
N TYR A 62 -1.80 4.64 -2.40
CA TYR A 62 -0.72 4.44 -1.45
C TYR A 62 -1.08 5.02 -0.08
N PHE A 63 -1.07 4.16 0.93
CA PHE A 63 -1.07 4.54 2.32
C PHE A 63 0.36 4.52 2.85
N SER A 64 0.88 5.69 3.19
CA SER A 64 2.23 5.77 3.75
C SER A 64 2.18 5.48 5.24
N GLY A 65 2.91 4.45 5.67
CA GLY A 65 3.22 4.26 7.07
C GLY A 65 3.99 5.47 7.63
N ASN A 66 3.84 5.69 8.93
CA ASN A 66 4.71 6.59 9.69
C ASN A 66 6.15 5.99 9.70
N ASN A 67 7.13 6.69 10.26
CA ASN A 67 8.52 6.17 10.36
C ASN A 67 8.60 4.82 11.10
N GLU A 68 7.55 4.44 11.82
CA GLU A 68 7.31 3.11 12.36
C GLU A 68 5.89 2.70 11.93
N GLY A 69 5.76 1.77 10.99
CA GLY A 69 4.44 1.36 10.52
C GLY A 69 4.41 0.63 9.17
N VAL A 70 3.20 0.25 8.79
CA VAL A 70 2.89 -0.47 7.55
C VAL A 70 2.72 0.52 6.40
N ALA A 71 3.32 0.23 5.27
CA ALA A 71 3.07 0.93 4.01
C ALA A 71 2.35 0.00 3.05
N ILE A 72 1.21 0.45 2.51
CA ILE A 72 0.35 -0.32 1.61
C ILE A 72 0.23 0.41 0.28
N ALA A 73 0.49 -0.28 -0.82
CA ALA A 73 0.15 0.18 -2.16
C ALA A 73 -0.89 -0.77 -2.75
N ALA A 74 -2.11 -0.28 -2.99
CA ALA A 74 -3.17 -1.01 -3.66
C ALA A 74 -3.21 -0.61 -5.12
N HIS A 75 -3.22 -1.59 -6.01
CA HIS A 75 -3.20 -1.40 -7.45
C HIS A 75 -4.01 -2.53 -8.12
N GLY A 76 -5.18 -2.18 -8.66
CA GLY A 76 -6.06 -3.16 -9.29
C GLY A 76 -6.45 -4.30 -8.37
N SER A 77 -6.19 -5.53 -8.82
CA SER A 77 -6.39 -6.78 -8.06
C SER A 77 -5.19 -7.19 -7.20
N HIS A 78 -4.25 -6.28 -6.94
CA HIS A 78 -3.05 -6.56 -6.15
C HIS A 78 -2.87 -5.55 -5.01
N VAL A 79 -2.35 -6.06 -3.89
CA VAL A 79 -1.89 -5.23 -2.78
C VAL A 79 -0.44 -5.57 -2.47
N HIS A 80 0.39 -4.54 -2.43
CA HIS A 80 1.79 -4.64 -2.04
C HIS A 80 1.94 -4.14 -0.60
N VAL A 81 2.70 -4.88 0.21
CA VAL A 81 2.86 -4.62 1.65
C VAL A 81 4.33 -4.50 2.02
N ILE A 82 4.71 -3.40 2.66
CA ILE A 82 6.05 -3.19 3.25
C ILE A 82 5.90 -2.87 4.74
N PHE A 83 6.78 -3.45 5.56
CA PHE A 83 6.92 -3.10 6.97
C PHE A 83 8.10 -2.15 7.17
N ARG A 84 7.93 -1.12 8.01
CA ARG A 84 9.02 -0.22 8.40
C ARG A 84 9.32 -0.35 9.88
N ARG A 85 10.59 -0.63 10.20
CA ARG A 85 11.12 -0.62 11.56
C ARG A 85 12.26 0.40 11.63
N GLY A 86 11.94 1.64 11.96
CA GLY A 86 12.91 2.75 11.95
C GLY A 86 13.31 3.14 10.53
N SER A 87 14.60 3.34 10.27
CA SER A 87 15.13 3.61 8.93
C SER A 87 15.12 2.39 8.01
N ASP A 88 14.95 1.18 8.57
CA ASP A 88 15.01 -0.05 7.80
C ASP A 88 13.59 -0.47 7.37
N SER A 89 13.38 -0.58 6.04
CA SER A 89 12.25 -1.33 5.52
C SER A 89 12.56 -2.81 5.62
N VAL A 90 11.74 -3.52 6.40
CA VAL A 90 11.72 -4.98 6.39
C VAL A 90 10.60 -5.38 5.45
N ASN A 91 10.96 -6.00 4.33
CA ASN A 91 9.96 -6.68 3.52
C ASN A 91 9.28 -7.75 4.39
N ALA A 92 7.96 -7.91 4.28
CA ALA A 92 7.29 -9.03 4.93
C ALA A 92 8.02 -10.33 4.53
N SER A 93 8.43 -11.12 5.52
CA SER A 93 9.31 -12.27 5.33
C SER A 93 8.66 -13.42 4.56
N ASN A 94 7.32 -13.44 4.50
CA ASN A 94 6.52 -14.38 3.73
C ASN A 94 5.08 -13.85 3.53
N THR A 95 4.32 -14.56 2.68
CA THR A 95 2.93 -14.21 2.32
C THR A 95 1.98 -14.17 3.50
N VAL A 96 2.11 -15.10 4.45
CA VAL A 96 1.24 -15.18 5.63
C VAL A 96 1.40 -13.93 6.50
N ALA A 97 2.64 -13.51 6.74
CA ALA A 97 2.92 -12.30 7.50
C ALA A 97 2.43 -11.03 6.79
N ALA A 98 2.57 -10.96 5.47
CA ALA A 98 2.06 -9.86 4.67
C ALA A 98 0.53 -9.77 4.73
N GLU A 99 -0.16 -10.90 4.61
CA GLU A 99 -1.64 -10.98 4.67
C GLU A 99 -2.14 -10.57 6.06
N ALA A 100 -1.56 -11.10 7.14
CA ALA A 100 -1.91 -10.69 8.50
C ALA A 100 -1.69 -9.17 8.71
N THR A 101 -0.60 -8.63 8.17
CA THR A 101 -0.29 -7.20 8.24
C THR A 101 -1.32 -6.36 7.48
N LEU A 102 -1.70 -6.78 6.28
CA LEU A 102 -2.75 -6.13 5.50
C LEU A 102 -4.07 -6.12 6.27
N LEU A 103 -4.49 -7.26 6.83
CA LEU A 103 -5.75 -7.37 7.57
C LEU A 103 -5.77 -6.47 8.82
N MET A 104 -4.69 -6.43 9.60
CA MET A 104 -4.57 -5.51 10.74
C MET A 104 -4.67 -4.04 10.32
N PHE A 105 -4.02 -3.68 9.20
CA PHE A 105 -4.08 -2.34 8.65
C PHE A 105 -5.50 -1.97 8.18
N ILE A 106 -6.19 -2.89 7.51
CA ILE A 106 -7.58 -2.72 7.07
C ILE A 106 -8.50 -2.51 8.27
N GLU A 107 -8.36 -3.31 9.33
CA GLU A 107 -9.14 -3.17 10.55
C GLU A 107 -8.89 -1.81 11.22
N GLU A 108 -7.63 -1.33 11.26
CA GLU A 108 -7.30 0.00 11.77
C GLU A 108 -7.99 1.11 10.96
N LEU A 109 -7.95 1.05 9.63
CA LEU A 109 -8.62 2.02 8.77
C LEU A 109 -10.13 2.04 9.03
N GLN A 110 -10.76 0.87 9.12
CA GLN A 110 -12.19 0.75 9.41
C GLN A 110 -12.54 1.30 10.81
N ARG A 111 -11.73 1.02 11.84
CA ARG A 111 -11.91 1.60 13.19
C ARG A 111 -11.81 3.13 13.21
N LYS A 112 -10.99 3.71 12.34
CA LYS A 112 -10.87 5.16 12.17
C LYS A 112 -12.04 5.76 11.36
N GLY A 113 -12.92 4.95 10.79
CA GLY A 113 -14.08 5.38 10.01
C GLY A 113 -13.85 5.44 8.50
N VAL A 114 -12.80 4.82 7.98
CA VAL A 114 -12.62 4.66 6.52
C VAL A 114 -13.51 3.54 6.02
N VAL A 115 -14.31 3.83 5.00
CA VAL A 115 -15.14 2.85 4.31
C VAL A 115 -14.36 2.27 3.14
N LEU A 116 -14.12 0.96 3.18
CA LEU A 116 -13.37 0.20 2.18
C LEU A 116 -13.84 -1.24 2.16
N GLU A 117 -13.49 -1.97 1.10
CA GLU A 117 -13.71 -3.40 0.91
C GLU A 117 -12.42 -4.08 0.45
N LEU A 118 -12.19 -5.29 0.95
CA LEU A 118 -11.05 -6.13 0.58
C LEU A 118 -11.60 -7.44 0.02
N GLU A 119 -11.31 -7.71 -1.25
CA GLU A 119 -11.74 -8.93 -1.96
C GLU A 119 -10.51 -9.76 -2.29
N LYS A 120 -10.57 -11.08 -2.05
CA LYS A 120 -9.51 -12.00 -2.47
C LYS A 120 -9.73 -12.36 -3.94
N GLY A 121 -8.68 -12.20 -4.76
CA GLY A 121 -8.66 -12.61 -6.17
C GLY A 121 -8.54 -14.11 -6.36
#